data_AF-A0AAV6YL29-F1
#
_entry.id   AF-A0AAV6YL29-F1
#
_cell.length_a   1.000
_cell.length_b   1.000
_cell.length_c   1.000
_cell.angle_alpha   90.00
_cell.angle_beta   90.00
_cell.angle_gamma   90.00
#
_symmetry.space_group_name_H-M   'P 1'
#
loop_
_entity.id
_entity.type
_entity.pdbx_description
1 polymer ?
#
loop_
_entity_poly.entity_id
_entity_poly.type
_entity_poly.pdbx_seq_one_letter_code
_entity_poly.pdbx_strand_id
1 'polypeptide(L)'
;DSAVSLVYRDLQKFSRLFKDQLIYPLLAATRQALDLPDVFGLVVLPPELKLRIFRLLGVRSILSLGATCRSLQADTEDPALWRFLYTRDFR
;
A
#
# COMPACT_ATOMS: atom_id res chain seq x y z
N ASP A 1 -21.81 -12.23 39.88
CA ASP A 1 -22.05 -11.74 38.49
C ASP A 1 -21.24 -10.50 38.06
N SER A 2 -20.07 -10.21 38.67
CA SER A 2 -19.24 -9.05 38.32
C SER A 2 -17.93 -9.39 37.57
N ALA A 3 -17.56 -10.67 37.47
CA ALA A 3 -16.33 -11.10 36.81
C ALA A 3 -16.48 -11.26 35.28
N VAL A 4 -17.67 -11.65 34.81
CA VAL A 4 -17.93 -11.90 33.38
C VAL A 4 -17.91 -10.59 32.58
N SER A 5 -18.38 -9.49 33.14
CA SER A 5 -18.41 -8.18 32.49
C SER A 5 -17.02 -7.55 32.29
N LEU A 6 -16.02 -7.95 33.08
CA LEU A 6 -14.62 -7.52 32.92
C LEU A 6 -13.89 -8.33 31.84
N VAL A 7 -14.14 -9.65 31.78
CA VAL A 7 -13.56 -10.56 30.77
C VAL A 7 -14.07 -10.24 29.36
N TYR A 8 -15.32 -9.79 29.23
CA TYR A 8 -15.92 -9.44 27.93
C TYR A 8 -15.71 -7.99 27.50
N ARG A 9 -15.05 -7.15 28.31
CA ARG A 9 -14.90 -5.71 28.03
C ARG A 9 -13.93 -5.43 26.89
N ASP A 10 -12.89 -6.26 26.76
CA ASP A 10 -11.88 -6.12 25.72
C ASP A 10 -12.19 -6.93 24.45
N LEU A 11 -13.32 -7.67 24.40
CA LEU A 11 -13.73 -8.40 23.19
C LEU A 11 -14.04 -7.48 22.01
N GLN A 12 -14.52 -6.27 22.25
CA GLN A 12 -14.70 -5.27 21.18
C GLN A 12 -13.35 -4.78 20.65
N LYS A 13 -12.34 -4.64 21.51
CA LYS A 13 -10.98 -4.27 21.11
C LYS A 13 -10.28 -5.44 20.42
N PHE A 14 -10.48 -6.67 20.90
CA PHE A 14 -9.98 -7.88 20.25
C PHE A 14 -10.66 -8.12 18.90
N SER A 15 -11.97 -7.86 18.78
CA SER A 15 -12.70 -7.93 17.51
C SER A 15 -12.16 -6.90 16.52
N ARG A 16 -11.87 -5.67 16.96
CA ARG A 16 -11.22 -4.66 16.13
C ARG A 16 -9.83 -5.09 15.73
N LEU A 17 -8.97 -5.46 16.68
CA LEU A 17 -7.61 -5.92 16.40
C LEU A 17 -7.59 -7.15 15.50
N PHE A 18 -8.49 -8.11 15.69
CA PHE A 18 -8.58 -9.30 14.86
C PHE A 18 -9.10 -8.97 13.45
N LYS A 19 -10.07 -8.06 13.32
CA LYS A 19 -10.52 -7.57 12.02
C LYS A 19 -9.37 -6.85 11.30
N ASP A 20 -8.74 -5.92 11.98
CA ASP A 20 -7.68 -5.03 11.48
C ASP A 20 -6.39 -5.80 11.12
N GLN A 21 -5.99 -6.78 11.94
CA GLN A 21 -4.74 -7.52 11.78
C GLN A 21 -4.87 -8.84 11.03
N LEU A 22 -6.07 -9.45 10.99
CA LEU A 22 -6.25 -10.77 10.38
C LEU A 22 -7.22 -10.72 9.20
N ILE A 23 -8.39 -10.12 9.38
CA ILE A 23 -9.44 -10.17 8.35
C ILE A 23 -9.08 -9.28 7.15
N TYR A 24 -8.69 -8.03 7.36
CA TYR A 24 -8.29 -7.15 6.26
C TYR A 24 -7.07 -7.64 5.46
N PRO A 25 -5.98 -8.14 6.09
CA PRO A 25 -4.87 -8.70 5.33
C PRO A 25 -5.21 -10.02 4.64
N LEU A 26 -6.04 -10.90 5.22
CA LEU A 26 -6.54 -12.08 4.49
C LEU A 26 -7.41 -11.70 3.29
N LEU A 27 -8.24 -10.66 3.44
CA LEU A 27 -9.09 -10.15 2.38
C LEU A 27 -8.27 -9.49 1.26
N ALA A 28 -7.18 -8.80 1.62
CA ALA A 28 -6.23 -8.28 0.64
C ALA A 28 -5.50 -9.41 -0.10
N ALA A 29 -4.97 -10.40 0.63
CA ALA A 29 -4.27 -11.54 0.03
C ALA A 29 -5.16 -12.38 -0.90
N THR A 30 -6.43 -12.60 -0.52
CA THR A 30 -7.40 -13.32 -1.38
C THR A 30 -7.76 -12.51 -2.62
N ARG A 31 -7.90 -11.18 -2.53
CA ARG A 31 -8.12 -10.34 -3.70
C ARG A 31 -6.93 -10.32 -4.65
N GLN A 32 -5.71 -10.25 -4.12
CA GLN A 32 -4.48 -10.35 -4.93
C GLN A 32 -4.37 -11.71 -5.62
N ALA A 33 -4.71 -12.81 -4.94
CA ALA A 33 -4.71 -14.14 -5.55
C ALA A 33 -5.79 -14.33 -6.62
N LEU A 34 -6.85 -13.52 -6.58
CA LEU A 34 -7.97 -13.56 -7.52
C LEU A 34 -7.86 -12.47 -8.61
N ASP A 35 -6.75 -11.71 -8.69
CA ASP A 35 -6.58 -10.55 -9.58
C ASP A 35 -7.70 -9.48 -9.45
N LEU A 36 -8.37 -9.42 -8.29
CA LEU A 36 -9.32 -8.35 -8.00
C LEU A 36 -8.58 -7.06 -7.67
N PRO A 37 -9.12 -5.88 -8.05
CA PRO A 37 -8.51 -4.61 -7.71
C PRO A 37 -8.36 -4.52 -6.19
N ASP A 38 -7.13 -4.25 -5.76
CA ASP A 38 -6.80 -4.07 -4.36
C ASP A 38 -7.67 -2.96 -3.77
N VAL A 39 -8.11 -3.15 -2.52
CA VAL A 39 -9.03 -2.21 -1.85
C VAL A 39 -8.27 -1.16 -1.03
N PHE A 40 -7.00 -1.45 -0.70
CA PHE A 40 -6.18 -0.60 0.16
C PHE A 40 -4.73 -0.53 -0.32
N GLY A 41 -4.09 0.61 -0.07
CA GLY A 41 -2.66 0.80 -0.28
C GLY A 41 -2.29 1.64 -1.49
N LEU A 42 -0.99 1.91 -1.63
CA LEU A 42 -0.40 2.79 -2.65
C LEU A 42 -0.70 2.32 -4.08
N VAL A 43 -0.98 1.02 -4.26
CA VAL A 43 -1.30 0.37 -5.54
C VAL A 43 -2.70 0.76 -6.06
N VAL A 44 -3.63 1.10 -5.16
CA VAL A 44 -5.04 1.43 -5.48
C VAL A 44 -5.21 2.88 -5.93
N LEU A 45 -4.20 3.71 -5.70
CA LEU A 45 -4.29 5.13 -6.06
C LEU A 45 -4.38 5.30 -7.59
N PRO A 46 -5.10 6.34 -8.04
CA PRO A 46 -5.01 6.80 -9.42
C PRO A 46 -3.55 7.00 -9.83
N PRO A 47 -3.18 6.62 -11.07
CA PRO A 47 -1.80 6.67 -11.54
C PRO A 47 -1.20 8.07 -11.44
N GLU A 48 -2.00 9.13 -11.57
CA GLU A 48 -1.55 10.52 -11.46
C GLU A 48 -1.05 10.86 -10.06
N LEU A 49 -1.71 10.30 -9.02
CA LEU A 49 -1.29 10.51 -7.63
C LEU A 49 -0.02 9.71 -7.32
N LYS A 50 0.10 8.49 -7.84
CA LYS A 50 1.33 7.69 -7.71
C LYS A 50 2.53 8.40 -8.32
N LEU A 51 2.39 8.91 -9.55
CA LEU A 51 3.45 9.65 -10.23
C LEU A 51 3.83 10.93 -9.49
N ARG A 52 2.86 11.65 -8.91
CA ARG A 52 3.14 12.80 -8.03
C ARG A 52 3.98 12.41 -6.83
N ILE A 53 3.66 11.29 -6.17
CA ILE A 53 4.44 10.77 -5.04
C ILE A 53 5.85 10.41 -5.53
N PHE A 54 5.97 9.67 -6.63
CA PHE A 54 7.26 9.23 -7.16
C PHE A 54 8.17 10.39 -7.54
N ARG A 55 7.62 11.49 -8.07
CA ARG A 55 8.38 12.71 -8.38
C ARG A 55 9.01 13.38 -7.15
N LEU A 56 8.48 13.13 -5.95
CA LEU A 56 9.05 13.61 -4.69
C LEU A 56 10.18 12.69 -4.19
N LEU A 57 10.24 11.44 -4.65
CA LEU A 57 11.28 10.49 -4.28
C LEU A 57 12.56 10.68 -5.13
N GLY A 58 13.69 10.25 -4.58
CA GLY A 58 14.97 10.18 -5.30
C GLY A 58 15.06 8.94 -6.19
N VAL A 59 15.95 8.97 -7.19
CA VAL A 59 16.14 7.86 -8.15
C VAL A 59 16.38 6.51 -7.46
N ARG A 60 17.24 6.47 -6.43
CA ARG A 60 17.53 5.23 -5.68
C ARG A 60 16.29 4.68 -4.97
N SER A 61 15.49 5.57 -4.37
CA SER A 61 14.27 5.19 -3.65
C SER A 61 13.20 4.66 -4.61
N ILE A 62 13.11 5.24 -5.81
CA ILE A 62 12.20 4.80 -6.87
C ILE A 62 12.58 3.40 -7.37
N LEU A 63 13.87 3.14 -7.60
CA LEU A 63 14.35 1.81 -7.97
C LEU A 63 14.08 0.77 -6.87
N SER A 64 14.29 1.12 -5.60
CA SER A 64 13.95 0.23 -4.50
C SER A 64 12.45 -0.04 -4.42
N LEU A 65 11.60 0.95 -4.76
CA LEU A 65 10.15 0.81 -4.76
C LEU A 65 9.69 -0.15 -5.86
N GLY A 66 10.19 0.01 -7.08
CA GLY A 66 9.91 -0.89 -8.20
C GLY A 66 10.35 -2.34 -7.92
N ALA A 67 11.42 -2.54 -7.15
CA ALA A 67 11.86 -3.87 -6.75
C ALA A 67 10.93 -4.56 -5.72
N THR A 68 10.01 -3.84 -5.07
CA THR A 68 9.11 -4.43 -4.07
C THR A 68 7.89 -5.13 -4.66
N CYS A 69 7.29 -4.60 -5.72
CA CYS A 69 6.14 -5.23 -6.36
C CYS A 69 6.00 -4.90 -7.85
N ARG A 70 5.41 -5.85 -8.59
CA ARG A 70 5.26 -5.79 -10.06
C ARG A 70 4.39 -4.62 -10.53
N SER A 71 3.36 -4.23 -9.77
CA SER A 71 2.51 -3.10 -10.15
C SER A 71 3.25 -1.77 -10.01
N LEU A 72 4.01 -1.58 -8.93
CA LEU A 72 4.82 -0.37 -8.74
C LEU A 72 6.01 -0.36 -9.69
N GLN A 73 6.53 -1.53 -10.09
CA GLN A 73 7.51 -1.64 -11.17
C GLN A 73 6.96 -1.06 -12.48
N ALA A 74 5.76 -1.48 -12.89
CA ALA A 74 5.11 -0.94 -14.08
C ALA A 74 4.86 0.57 -13.98
N ASP A 75 4.44 1.05 -12.80
CA ASP A 75 4.25 2.49 -12.56
C ASP A 75 5.59 3.27 -12.54
N THR A 76 6.70 2.63 -12.17
CA THR A 76 8.06 3.22 -12.11
C THR A 76 8.71 3.28 -13.50
N GLU A 77 8.32 2.40 -14.42
CA GLU A 77 8.84 2.38 -15.80
C GLU A 77 8.26 3.50 -16.68
N ASP A 78 7.38 4.37 -16.15
CA ASP A 78 6.80 5.49 -16.89
C ASP A 78 7.89 6.47 -17.40
N PRO A 79 8.02 6.66 -18.73
CA PRO A 79 9.02 7.56 -19.31
C PRO A 79 8.83 9.03 -18.91
N ALA A 80 7.62 9.47 -18.57
CA ALA A 80 7.37 10.84 -18.12
C ALA A 80 8.02 11.12 -16.75
N LEU A 81 8.04 10.11 -15.87
CA LEU A 81 8.71 10.17 -14.57
C LEU A 81 10.23 10.38 -14.75
N TRP A 82 10.86 9.55 -15.57
CA TRP A 82 12.31 9.60 -15.80
C TRP A 82 12.76 10.90 -16.46
N ARG A 83 11.98 11.44 -17.40
CA ARG A 83 12.24 12.77 -17.98
C ARG A 83 12.24 13.87 -16.93
N PHE A 84 11.29 13.82 -15.99
CA PHE A 84 11.24 14.79 -14.89
C PHE A 84 12.44 14.64 -13.94
N LEU A 85 12.77 13.42 -13.52
CA LEU A 85 13.90 13.15 -12.64
C LEU A 85 15.23 13.57 -13.26
N TYR A 86 15.41 13.30 -14.56
CA TYR A 86 16.58 13.73 -15.30
C TYR A 86 16.72 15.26 -15.28
N THR A 87 15.62 15.98 -15.51
CA THR A 87 15.63 17.45 -15.48
C THR A 87 15.86 18.01 -14.07
N ARG A 88 15.41 17.32 -13.02
CA ARG A 88 15.55 17.76 -11.63
C ARG A 88 16.95 17.53 -11.07
N ASP A 89 17.54 16.37 -11.36
CA ASP A 89 18.78 15.91 -10.71
C ASP A 89 20.03 16.23 -11.53
N PHE A 90 19.92 16.41 -12.86
CA PHE A 90 21.08 16.61 -13.75
C PHE A 90 21.13 17.97 -14.45
N ARG A 91 20.24 18.91 -14.12
CA ARG A 91 20.23 20.28 -14.66
C ARG A 91 20.48 21.29 -13.57
#